data_AF-A0A3D5S1P4-F1
#
_entry.id   AF-A0A3D5S1P4-F1
#
_cell.length_a   1.000
_cell.length_b   1.000
_cell.length_c   1.000
_cell.angle_alpha   90.00
_cell.angle_beta   90.00
_cell.angle_gamma   90.00
#
_symmetry.space_group_name_H-M   'P 1'
#
loop_
_entity.id
_entity.type
_entity.pdbx_description
1 polymer ?
#
loop_
_entity_poly.entity_id
_entity_poly.type
_entity_poly.pdbx_seq_one_letter_code
_entity_poly.pdbx_strand_id
1 'polypeptide(L)'
;MKYLKFSNGDEMPMVGLGTSGIPADKAYDVVRDAISIGYRHIDCSPIYKNEAEVGQAINDAIDDGDVTREELWITSKLWNSEHRYNDVEPACEKS
;
A
#
# COMPACT_ATOMS: atom_id res chain seq x y z
N MET A 1 -7.14 -17.00 -0.16
CA MET A 1 -7.16 -15.79 -1.02
C MET A 1 -7.08 -16.22 -2.48
N LYS A 2 -7.81 -15.59 -3.41
CA LYS A 2 -7.64 -15.82 -4.86
C LYS A 2 -6.63 -14.81 -5.40
N TYR A 3 -5.71 -15.25 -6.26
CA TYR A 3 -4.69 -14.41 -6.86
C TYR A 3 -4.94 -14.21 -8.36
N LEU A 4 -4.54 -13.06 -8.86
CA LEU A 4 -4.45 -12.74 -10.28
C LEU A 4 -2.99 -12.82 -10.70
N LYS A 5 -2.73 -13.52 -11.81
CA LYS A 5 -1.38 -13.68 -12.34
C LYS A 5 -1.13 -12.71 -13.48
N PHE A 6 -0.08 -11.91 -13.35
CA PHE A 6 0.35 -10.97 -14.39
C PHE A 6 1.27 -11.65 -15.41
N SER A 7 1.47 -11.00 -16.56
CA SER A 7 2.31 -11.52 -17.65
C SER A 7 3.80 -11.64 -17.27
N ASN A 8 4.26 -10.84 -16.29
CA ASN A 8 5.60 -10.91 -15.74
C ASN A 8 5.78 -12.04 -14.69
N GLY A 9 4.71 -12.79 -14.38
CA GLY A 9 4.74 -13.91 -13.45
C GLY A 9 4.33 -13.55 -12.01
N ASP A 10 4.19 -12.27 -11.69
CA ASP A 10 3.77 -11.81 -10.36
C ASP A 10 2.33 -12.24 -10.05
N GLU A 11 2.07 -12.48 -8.77
CA GLU A 11 0.76 -12.88 -8.25
C GLU A 11 0.23 -11.81 -7.28
N MET A 12 -0.87 -11.16 -7.65
CA MET A 12 -1.52 -10.12 -6.85
C MET A 12 -2.80 -10.65 -6.20
N PRO A 13 -3.05 -10.39 -4.91
CA PRO A 13 -4.34 -10.70 -4.30
C PRO A 13 -5.49 -10.00 -5.03
N MET A 14 -6.52 -10.76 -5.41
CA MET A 14 -7.67 -10.26 -6.18
C MET A 14 -8.48 -9.19 -5.44
N VAL A 15 -8.43 -9.20 -4.11
CA VAL A 15 -9.14 -8.25 -3.24
C VAL A 15 -8.09 -7.49 -2.43
N GLY A 16 -8.21 -6.16 -2.41
CA GLY A 16 -7.34 -5.27 -1.66
C GLY A 16 -8.12 -4.20 -0.90
N LEU A 17 -7.46 -3.59 0.08
CA LEU A 17 -7.95 -2.44 0.82
C LEU A 17 -7.62 -1.17 0.03
N GLY A 18 -8.63 -0.39 -0.33
CA GLY A 18 -8.43 0.96 -0.85
C GLY A 18 -8.30 1.96 0.29
N THR A 19 -7.27 2.81 0.24
CA THR A 19 -7.00 3.82 1.30
C THR A 19 -7.50 5.23 0.97
N SER A 20 -8.12 5.42 -0.20
CA SER A 20 -8.73 6.70 -0.60
C SER A 20 -9.87 7.10 0.34
N GLY A 21 -9.85 8.35 0.80
CA GLY A 21 -10.88 8.90 1.69
C GLY A 21 -10.77 8.46 3.15
N ILE A 22 -9.82 7.59 3.50
CA ILE A 22 -9.50 7.27 4.90
C ILE A 22 -8.71 8.45 5.48
N PRO A 23 -9.19 9.11 6.54
CA PRO A 23 -8.44 10.15 7.24
C PRO A 23 -7.10 9.63 7.74
N ALA A 24 -6.05 10.46 7.70
CA ALA A 24 -4.71 10.07 8.14
C ALA A 24 -4.69 9.49 9.57
N ASP A 25 -5.43 10.12 10.50
CA ASP A 25 -5.57 9.68 11.90
C ASP A 25 -6.36 8.38 12.10
N LYS A 26 -6.88 7.79 11.01
CA LYS A 26 -7.55 6.48 10.98
C LYS A 26 -6.85 5.46 10.10
N ALA A 27 -5.93 5.89 9.24
CA ALA A 27 -5.28 5.02 8.28
C ALA A 27 -4.47 3.91 8.96
N TYR A 28 -3.79 4.22 10.06
CA TYR A 28 -3.05 3.23 10.84
C TYR A 28 -3.95 2.07 11.31
N ASP A 29 -5.00 2.39 12.07
CA ASP A 29 -5.91 1.39 12.65
C ASP A 29 -6.58 0.55 11.56
N VAL A 30 -7.05 1.19 10.48
CA VAL A 30 -7.72 0.48 9.38
C VAL A 30 -6.79 -0.49 8.66
N VAL A 31 -5.51 -0.12 8.46
CA VAL A 31 -4.53 -1.00 7.83
C VAL A 31 -4.16 -2.16 8.75
N ARG A 32 -3.96 -1.93 10.06
CA ARG A 32 -3.72 -2.99 11.05
C ARG A 32 -4.89 -3.99 11.08
N ASP A 33 -6.12 -3.48 11.15
CA ASP A 33 -7.33 -4.31 11.13
C ASP A 33 -7.41 -5.13 9.83
N ALA A 34 -7.18 -4.50 8.67
CA ALA A 34 -7.20 -5.18 7.39
C ALA A 34 -6.18 -6.32 7.31
N ILE A 35 -4.94 -6.09 7.76
CA ILE A 35 -3.90 -7.14 7.80
C ILE A 35 -4.32 -8.29 8.73
N SER A 36 -4.87 -7.97 9.91
CA SER A 36 -5.31 -8.95 10.91
C SER A 36 -6.44 -9.86 10.40
N ILE A 37 -7.34 -9.32 9.57
CA ILE A 37 -8.44 -10.10 8.97
C ILE A 37 -8.06 -10.76 7.63
N GLY A 38 -6.78 -10.67 7.23
CA GLY A 38 -6.23 -11.43 6.11
C GLY A 38 -6.07 -10.68 4.79
N TYR A 39 -6.24 -9.35 4.76
CA TYR A 39 -5.86 -8.57 3.57
C TYR A 39 -4.35 -8.63 3.37
N ARG A 40 -3.96 -8.72 2.10
CA ARG A 40 -2.57 -8.75 1.66
C ARG A 40 -2.28 -7.79 0.52
N HIS A 41 -3.29 -7.05 0.05
CA HIS A 41 -3.16 -6.04 -0.98
C HIS A 41 -3.64 -4.70 -0.42
N ILE A 42 -2.76 -3.71 -0.36
CA ILE A 42 -3.04 -2.34 0.09
C ILE A 42 -2.84 -1.37 -1.10
N ASP A 43 -3.90 -0.66 -1.47
CA ASP A 43 -3.91 0.33 -2.54
C ASP A 43 -3.81 1.75 -1.97
N CYS A 44 -2.72 2.43 -2.33
CA CYS A 44 -2.27 3.73 -1.82
C CYS A 44 -2.18 4.77 -2.95
N SER A 45 -1.92 6.03 -2.56
CA SER A 45 -1.51 7.11 -3.45
C SER A 45 -1.04 8.31 -2.64
N PRO A 46 -0.03 9.07 -3.08
CA PRO A 46 0.44 10.28 -2.41
C PRO A 46 -0.64 11.35 -2.26
N ILE A 47 -1.63 11.40 -3.16
CA ILE A 47 -2.71 12.39 -3.06
C ILE A 47 -3.67 12.12 -1.90
N TYR A 48 -3.70 10.88 -1.38
CA TYR A 48 -4.56 10.52 -0.26
C TYR A 48 -4.03 11.08 1.07
N LYS A 49 -2.77 11.53 1.11
CA LYS A 49 -2.12 12.19 2.25
C LYS A 49 -2.15 11.37 3.54
N ASN A 50 -2.08 10.05 3.41
CA ASN A 50 -2.11 9.10 4.51
C ASN A 50 -1.06 7.98 4.36
N GLU A 51 -0.12 8.09 3.41
CA GLU A 51 0.91 7.06 3.16
C GLU A 51 1.87 6.90 4.34
N ALA A 52 2.12 7.95 5.12
CA ALA A 52 2.96 7.86 6.32
C ALA A 52 2.34 6.93 7.37
N GLU A 53 1.03 7.07 7.64
CA GLU A 53 0.31 6.26 8.61
C GLU A 53 0.07 4.83 8.10
N VAL A 54 -0.16 4.65 6.79
CA VAL A 54 -0.22 3.32 6.16
C VAL A 54 1.13 2.61 6.28
N GLY A 55 2.24 3.31 5.99
CA GLY A 55 3.59 2.78 6.08
C GLY A 55 3.96 2.38 7.51
N GLN A 56 3.57 3.20 8.50
CA GLN A 56 3.76 2.86 9.91
C GLN A 56 3.01 1.57 10.29
N ALA A 57 1.73 1.45 9.91
CA ALA A 57 0.95 0.24 10.20
C ALA A 57 1.54 -1.03 9.56
N ILE A 58 2.06 -0.92 8.34
CA ILE A 58 2.72 -2.04 7.65
C ILE A 58 4.01 -2.43 8.37
N ASN A 59 4.87 -1.46 8.71
CA ASN A 59 6.13 -1.73 9.41
C ASN A 59 5.88 -2.40 10.76
N ASP A 60 4.98 -1.83 11.56
CA ASP A 60 4.65 -2.40 12.86
C ASP A 60 4.07 -3.83 12.71
N ALA A 61 3.27 -4.09 11.67
CA ALA A 61 2.70 -5.43 11.45
C ALA A 61 3.77 -6.47 11.06
N ILE A 62 4.81 -6.02 10.36
CA ILE A 62 5.97 -6.86 10.04
C ILE A 62 6.82 -7.09 11.30
N ASP A 63 7.08 -6.04 12.07
CA ASP A 63 7.88 -6.11 13.31
C ASP A 63 7.21 -6.98 14.38
N ASP A 64 5.88 -6.92 14.49
CA ASP A 64 5.08 -7.76 15.39
C ASP A 64 4.98 -9.22 14.91
N GLY A 65 5.36 -9.50 13.65
CA GLY A 65 5.31 -10.83 13.06
C GLY A 65 3.92 -11.27 12.56
N ASP A 66 3.00 -10.32 12.36
CA ASP A 66 1.66 -10.60 11.80
C ASP A 66 1.72 -11.01 10.32
N VAL A 67 2.70 -10.47 9.58
CA VAL A 67 2.96 -10.70 8.16
C VAL A 67 4.44 -10.52 7.82
N THR A 68 4.90 -11.10 6.72
CA THR A 68 6.20 -10.73 6.11
C THR A 68 6.01 -9.71 4.99
N ARG A 69 7.10 -9.03 4.61
CA ARG A 69 7.07 -8.06 3.51
C ARG A 69 6.62 -8.71 2.19
N GLU A 70 7.05 -9.93 1.92
CA GLU A 70 6.77 -10.68 0.68
C GLU A 70 5.31 -11.12 0.58
N GLU A 71 4.61 -11.23 1.71
CA GLU A 71 3.17 -11.51 1.71
C GLU A 71 2.33 -10.31 1.29
N LEU A 72 2.89 -9.09 1.32
CA LEU A 72 2.18 -7.85 1.03
C LEU A 72 2.39 -7.36 -0.39
N TRP A 73 1.27 -7.13 -1.09
CA TRP A 73 1.19 -6.39 -2.34
C TRP A 73 0.83 -4.93 -2.04
N ILE A 74 1.78 -4.02 -2.21
CA ILE A 74 1.58 -2.59 -1.98
C ILE A 74 1.57 -1.87 -3.33
N THR A 75 0.51 -1.12 -3.60
CA THR A 75 0.36 -0.33 -4.83
C THR A 75 0.32 1.15 -4.49
N SER A 76 1.11 1.98 -5.16
CA SER A 76 0.95 3.44 -5.15
C SER A 76 0.81 3.97 -6.58
N LYS A 77 0.64 5.28 -6.73
CA LYS A 77 0.26 5.94 -7.99
C LYS A 77 1.06 7.23 -8.16
N LEU A 78 1.74 7.40 -9.29
CA LEU A 78 2.35 8.67 -9.65
C LEU A 78 1.26 9.75 -9.76
N TRP A 79 1.45 10.89 -9.09
CA TRP A 79 0.48 11.98 -9.15
C TRP A 79 0.67 12.85 -10.39
N ASN A 80 -0.42 13.49 -10.83
CA ASN A 80 -0.48 14.26 -12.06
C ASN A 80 0.59 15.37 -12.17
N SER A 81 1.02 15.95 -11.04
CA SER A 81 2.06 17.00 -11.03
C SER A 81 3.47 16.47 -11.32
N GLU A 82 3.69 15.16 -11.19
CA GLU A 82 5.02 14.53 -11.19
C GLU A 82 5.29 13.75 -12.48
N HIS A 83 4.57 14.04 -13.57
CA HIS A 83 4.71 13.34 -14.85
C HIS A 83 5.92 13.80 -15.68
N ARG A 84 6.63 14.87 -15.28
CA ARG A 84 7.86 15.25 -15.99
C ARG A 84 8.92 14.20 -15.69
N TYR A 85 9.75 13.90 -16.68
CA TYR A 85 10.76 12.83 -16.57
C TYR A 85 11.62 12.92 -15.30
N ASN A 86 12.08 14.11 -14.94
CA ASN A 86 12.94 14.33 -13.76
C ASN A 86 12.18 14.31 -12.43
N ASP A 87 10.85 14.29 -12.44
CA ASP A 87 10.01 14.34 -11.23
C ASP A 87 9.53 12.94 -10.82
N VAL A 88 9.60 11.95 -11.74
CA VAL A 88 9.08 10.58 -11.51
C VAL A 88 9.83 9.86 -10.40
N GLU A 89 11.16 9.81 -10.47
CA GLU A 89 12.00 9.11 -9.48
C GLU A 89 11.87 9.75 -8.09
N PRO A 90 12.01 11.10 -7.93
CA PRO A 90 11.77 11.75 -6.64
C PRO A 90 10.37 11.50 -6.06
N ALA A 91 9.34 11.44 -6.90
CA ALA A 91 7.98 11.12 -6.45
C ALA A 91 7.85 9.67 -5.98
N CYS A 92 8.52 8.73 -6.65
CA CYS A 92 8.57 7.32 -6.26
C CYS A 92 9.30 7.13 -4.94
N GLU A 93 10.48 7.73 -4.77
CA GLU A 93 11.29 7.62 -3.54
C GLU A 93 10.62 8.26 -2.32
N LYS A 94 9.77 9.26 -2.55
CA LYS A 94 9.01 9.92 -1.49
C LYS A 94 7.85 9.07 -0.96
N SER A 95 7.28 8.23 -1.82
CA SER A 95 6.12 7.38 -1.48
C SER A 95 6.57 6.18 -0.66
#